data_AF-A0A1N6WQQ0-F1
#
_entry.id   AF-A0A1N6WQQ0-F1
#
_cell.length_a   1.000
_cell.length_b   1.000
_cell.length_c   1.000
_cell.angle_alpha   90.00
_cell.angle_beta   90.00
_cell.angle_gamma   90.00
#
_symmetry.space_group_name_H-M   'P 1'
#
loop_
_entity.id
_entity.type
_entity.pdbx_description
1 polymer ?
#
loop_
_entity_poly.entity_id
_entity_poly.type
_entity_poly.pdbx_seq_one_letter_code
_entity_poly.pdbx_strand_id
1 'polypeptide(L)'
;MHHKLMTFLLLAVLAGCAQPQLEQPKANGAYLVIEGGAAWAVLVRDGKRVEEAGRVLDVVKLPGQESSIAASYVIETPNCGRLQWLTERGGEGEVTRLAHGAGEALERPGCSIASDLSRAWTALDYSG
;
A
#
# COMPACT_ATOMS: atom_id res chain seq x y z
N MET A 1 -19.08 42.26 20.23
CA MET A 1 -19.53 40.99 19.60
C MET A 1 -18.65 40.59 18.39
N HIS A 2 -17.36 40.95 18.34
CA HIS A 2 -16.48 40.68 17.19
C HIS A 2 -15.50 39.52 17.37
N HIS A 3 -15.34 38.98 18.58
CA HIS A 3 -14.35 37.93 18.85
C HIS A 3 -14.83 36.52 18.49
N LYS A 4 -16.15 36.26 18.62
CA LYS A 4 -16.73 34.94 18.29
C LYS A 4 -16.78 34.66 16.78
N LEU A 5 -16.81 35.70 15.93
CA LEU A 5 -16.86 35.52 14.48
C LEU A 5 -15.49 35.14 13.90
N MET A 6 -14.41 35.63 14.51
CA MET A 6 -13.03 35.37 14.06
C MET A 6 -12.59 33.94 14.37
N THR A 7 -13.12 33.32 15.44
CA THR A 7 -12.83 31.93 15.80
C THR A 7 -13.47 30.92 14.83
N PHE A 8 -14.68 31.22 14.31
CA PHE A 8 -15.34 30.33 13.34
C PHE A 8 -14.66 30.34 11.97
N LEU A 9 -14.08 31.46 11.56
CA LEU A 9 -13.33 31.54 10.30
C LEU A 9 -12.04 30.69 10.33
N LEU A 10 -11.37 30.61 11.49
CA LEU A 10 -10.15 29.82 11.67
C LEU A 10 -10.39 28.30 11.61
N LEU A 11 -11.56 27.82 12.08
CA LEU A 11 -11.93 26.41 12.04
C LEU A 11 -12.23 25.91 10.61
N ALA A 12 -12.72 26.78 9.72
CA ALA A 12 -13.00 26.42 8.33
C ALA A 12 -11.72 26.21 7.49
N VAL A 13 -10.61 26.88 7.84
CA VAL A 13 -9.33 26.74 7.14
C VAL A 13 -8.61 25.42 7.51
N LEU A 14 -8.87 24.87 8.71
CA LEU A 14 -8.30 23.60 9.16
C LEU A 14 -9.02 22.35 8.61
N ALA A 15 -10.21 22.50 8.03
CA ALA A 15 -10.93 21.42 7.35
C ALA A 15 -10.41 21.15 5.91
N GLY A 16 -9.40 21.92 5.47
CA GLY A 16 -8.82 21.86 4.12
C GLY A 16 -7.79 20.75 3.88
N CYS A 17 -7.61 19.79 4.79
CA CYS A 17 -6.96 18.53 4.45
C CYS A 17 -7.99 17.63 3.76
N ALA A 18 -8.48 18.04 2.59
CA ALA A 18 -9.16 17.12 1.68
C ALA A 18 -8.10 16.13 1.21
N GLN A 19 -7.92 15.08 2.00
CA GLN A 19 -7.05 13.97 1.67
C GLN A 19 -7.52 13.46 0.31
N PRO A 20 -6.65 13.43 -0.72
CA PRO A 20 -7.07 13.01 -2.04
C PRO A 20 -7.75 11.65 -1.89
N GLN A 21 -8.99 11.58 -2.37
CA GLN A 21 -9.78 10.36 -2.26
C GLN A 21 -9.20 9.39 -3.29
N LEU A 22 -8.08 8.74 -2.92
CA LEU A 22 -7.39 7.77 -3.77
C LEU A 22 -8.39 6.73 -4.24
N GLU A 23 -8.34 6.41 -5.52
CA GLU A 23 -9.25 5.44 -6.12
C GLU A 23 -8.94 4.07 -5.51
N GLN A 24 -9.74 3.70 -4.50
CA GLN A 24 -9.53 2.46 -3.77
C GLN A 24 -9.84 1.26 -4.67
N PRO A 25 -9.02 0.19 -4.66
CA PRO A 25 -9.31 -1.00 -5.43
C PRO A 25 -10.70 -1.59 -5.14
N LYS A 26 -11.54 -1.74 -6.17
CA LYS A 26 -12.90 -2.30 -6.05
C LYS A 26 -13.06 -3.65 -6.74
N ALA A 27 -12.20 -3.97 -7.70
CA ALA A 27 -12.21 -5.25 -8.39
C ALA A 27 -11.60 -6.34 -7.51
N ASN A 28 -12.03 -7.59 -7.70
CA ASN A 28 -11.42 -8.72 -7.03
C ASN A 28 -9.94 -8.82 -7.42
N GLY A 29 -9.06 -8.93 -6.42
CA GLY A 29 -7.62 -8.92 -6.63
C GLY A 29 -6.83 -8.64 -5.36
N ALA A 30 -5.50 -8.63 -5.53
CA ALA A 30 -4.54 -8.25 -4.50
C ALA A 30 -3.81 -6.97 -4.94
N TYR A 31 -3.84 -5.95 -4.09
CA TYR A 31 -3.32 -4.63 -4.41
C TYR A 31 -2.37 -4.19 -3.32
N LEU A 32 -1.21 -3.68 -3.75
CA LEU A 32 -0.31 -2.96 -2.88
C LEU A 32 -0.46 -1.47 -3.17
N VAL A 33 -1.12 -0.74 -2.28
CA VAL A 33 -1.37 0.70 -2.43
C VAL A 33 -0.33 1.46 -1.63
N ILE A 34 0.35 2.44 -2.26
CA ILE A 34 1.42 3.23 -1.63
C ILE A 34 1.10 4.72 -1.81
N GLU A 35 1.16 5.46 -0.70
CA GLU A 35 0.94 6.91 -0.68
C GLU A 35 1.95 7.56 0.28
N GLY A 36 2.98 8.19 -0.29
CA GLY A 36 4.07 8.77 0.49
C GLY A 36 4.71 7.75 1.44
N GLY A 37 4.58 7.97 2.75
CA GLY A 37 5.09 7.04 3.77
C GLY A 37 4.11 5.94 4.19
N ALA A 38 2.88 5.93 3.70
CA ALA A 38 1.84 4.97 4.05
C ALA A 38 1.68 3.89 2.99
N ALA A 39 1.28 2.69 3.41
CA ALA A 39 0.96 1.60 2.49
C ALA A 39 -0.21 0.75 3.01
N TRP A 40 -0.93 0.12 2.08
CA TRP A 40 -1.98 -0.84 2.38
C TRP A 40 -1.85 -2.06 1.47
N ALA A 41 -1.79 -3.24 2.08
CA ALA A 41 -1.99 -4.49 1.38
C ALA A 41 -3.49 -4.80 1.40
N VAL A 42 -4.13 -4.68 0.24
CA VAL A 42 -5.59 -4.79 0.09
C VAL A 42 -5.92 -6.07 -0.67
N LEU A 43 -6.76 -6.91 -0.07
CA LEU A 43 -7.35 -8.08 -0.70
C LEU A 43 -8.84 -7.83 -0.90
N VAL A 44 -9.29 -7.92 -2.14
CA VAL A 44 -10.73 -7.91 -2.48
C VAL A 44 -11.07 -9.28 -3.04
N ARG A 45 -11.96 -9.99 -2.35
CA ARG A 45 -12.41 -11.33 -2.74
C ARG A 45 -13.88 -11.49 -2.44
N ASP A 46 -14.65 -11.96 -3.42
CA ASP A 46 -16.08 -12.24 -3.27
C ASP A 46 -16.85 -11.00 -2.77
N GLY A 47 -16.43 -9.81 -3.20
CA GLY A 47 -16.99 -8.52 -2.76
C GLY A 47 -16.60 -8.10 -1.34
N LYS A 48 -15.84 -8.92 -0.61
CA LYS A 48 -15.29 -8.58 0.70
C LYS A 48 -13.89 -7.98 0.53
N ARG A 49 -13.69 -6.85 1.19
CA ARG A 49 -12.40 -6.16 1.24
C ARG A 49 -11.75 -6.37 2.60
N VAL A 50 -10.48 -6.75 2.58
CA VAL A 50 -9.61 -6.92 3.74
C VAL A 50 -8.39 -6.07 3.49
N GLU A 51 -7.97 -5.32 4.50
CA GLU A 51 -6.84 -4.42 4.41
C GLU A 51 -5.88 -4.64 5.57
N GLU A 52 -4.60 -4.65 5.25
CA GLU A 52 -3.52 -4.56 6.22
C GLU A 52 -2.79 -3.23 6.00
N ALA A 53 -3.02 -2.28 6.90
CA ALA A 53 -2.34 -0.99 6.87
C ALA A 53 -0.91 -1.11 7.39
N GLY A 54 -0.01 -0.34 6.79
CA GLY A 54 1.40 -0.32 7.14
C GLY A 54 2.09 0.98 6.77
N ARG A 55 3.39 1.00 7.05
CA ARG A 55 4.28 2.11 6.75
C ARG A 55 5.36 1.64 5.78
N VAL A 56 5.62 2.47 4.78
CA VAL A 56 6.74 2.27 3.87
C VAL A 56 8.04 2.48 4.65
N LEU A 57 8.90 1.46 4.65
CA LEU A 57 10.23 1.52 5.21
C LEU A 57 11.28 1.92 4.19
N ASP A 58 11.17 1.36 2.99
CA ASP A 58 12.12 1.56 1.91
C ASP A 58 11.45 1.30 0.56
N VAL A 59 11.89 2.05 -0.45
CA VAL A 59 11.46 1.89 -1.84
C VAL A 59 12.66 2.04 -2.75
N VAL A 60 12.95 0.99 -3.52
CA VAL A 60 13.98 1.00 -4.54
C VAL A 60 13.31 0.83 -5.90
N LYS A 61 13.29 1.90 -6.70
CA LYS A 61 12.85 1.87 -8.10
C LYS A 61 14.07 1.75 -8.99
N LEU A 62 14.15 0.69 -9.79
CA LEU A 62 15.27 0.44 -10.69
C LEU A 62 14.89 0.96 -12.08
N PRO A 63 15.48 2.05 -12.59
CA PRO A 63 15.20 2.54 -13.93
C PRO A 63 15.79 1.59 -15.00
N GLY A 64 15.15 1.53 -16.17
CA GLY A 64 15.68 0.79 -17.33
C GLY A 64 15.28 -0.69 -17.36
N GLN A 65 15.79 -1.43 -18.36
CA GLN A 65 15.44 -2.83 -18.63
C GLN A 65 16.54 -3.84 -18.25
N GLU A 66 17.64 -3.38 -17.65
CA GLU A 66 18.79 -4.24 -17.32
C GLU A 66 18.55 -5.14 -16.09
N SER A 67 17.46 -4.91 -15.37
CA SER A 67 17.01 -5.72 -14.23
C SER A 67 15.63 -6.31 -14.51
N SER A 68 15.45 -7.59 -14.15
CA SER A 68 14.13 -8.21 -14.10
C SER A 68 13.24 -7.63 -13.01
N ILE A 69 13.80 -6.86 -12.06
CA ILE A 69 13.06 -6.17 -11.01
C ILE A 69 12.91 -4.69 -11.38
N ALA A 70 11.67 -4.21 -11.43
CA ALA A 70 11.31 -2.81 -11.61
C ALA A 70 11.28 -2.01 -10.31
N ALA A 71 10.76 -2.61 -9.26
CA ALA A 71 10.69 -1.97 -7.95
C ALA A 71 10.77 -2.99 -6.82
N SER A 72 11.26 -2.53 -5.67
CA SER A 72 11.16 -3.23 -4.40
C SER A 72 10.58 -2.30 -3.34
N TYR A 73 9.57 -2.79 -2.63
CA TYR A 73 8.90 -2.07 -1.56
C TYR A 73 9.06 -2.86 -0.27
N VAL A 74 9.61 -2.23 0.77
CA VAL A 74 9.68 -2.80 2.12
C VAL A 74 8.67 -2.07 2.99
N ILE A 75 7.74 -2.80 3.59
CA ILE A 75 6.63 -2.25 4.37
C ILE A 75 6.58 -2.94 5.72
N GLU A 76 6.32 -2.17 6.76
CA GLU A 76 6.07 -2.66 8.10
C GLU A 76 4.59 -2.54 8.42
N THR A 77 3.98 -3.64 8.82
CA THR A 77 2.60 -3.68 9.28
C THR A 77 2.54 -4.15 10.74
N PRO A 78 1.52 -3.71 11.50
CA PRO A 78 1.36 -4.16 12.88
C PRO A 78 1.12 -5.66 13.00
N ASN A 79 0.32 -6.27 12.11
CA ASN A 79 -0.10 -7.66 12.26
C ASN A 79 0.80 -8.65 11.51
N CYS A 80 1.42 -8.21 10.41
CA CYS A 80 2.25 -9.05 9.53
C CYS A 80 3.74 -8.71 9.60
N GLY A 81 4.15 -7.74 10.42
CA GLY A 81 5.54 -7.35 10.58
C GLY A 81 6.14 -6.75 9.30
N ARG A 82 7.44 -6.98 9.08
CA ARG A 82 8.14 -6.48 7.90
C ARG A 82 7.94 -7.42 6.72
N LEU A 83 7.44 -6.87 5.63
CA LEU A 83 7.13 -7.54 4.38
C LEU A 83 7.83 -6.85 3.21
N GLN A 84 8.20 -7.60 2.18
CA GLN A 84 8.82 -7.06 0.98
C GLN A 84 8.06 -7.51 -0.26
N TRP A 85 7.69 -6.55 -1.09
CA TRP A 85 7.15 -6.80 -2.43
C TRP A 85 8.19 -6.46 -3.49
N LEU A 86 8.17 -7.24 -4.57
CA LEU A 86 9.01 -7.08 -5.74
C LEU A 86 8.11 -6.95 -6.97
N THR A 87 8.26 -5.87 -7.72
CA THR A 87 7.64 -5.70 -9.03
C THR A 87 8.62 -6.24 -10.06
N GLU A 88 8.26 -7.36 -10.68
CA GLU A 88 9.01 -8.03 -11.73
C GLU A 88 8.55 -7.52 -13.10
N ARG A 89 9.51 -7.32 -14.02
CA ARG A 89 9.26 -7.09 -15.44
C ARG A 89 9.07 -8.43 -16.13
N GLY A 90 7.89 -8.65 -16.70
CA GLY A 90 7.58 -9.80 -17.55
C GLY A 90 7.27 -9.37 -18.98
N GLY A 91 7.24 -10.35 -19.90
CA GLY A 91 6.94 -10.10 -21.31
C GLY A 91 5.54 -9.54 -21.59
N GLU A 92 4.59 -9.70 -20.66
CA GLU A 92 3.22 -9.19 -20.75
C GLU A 92 2.95 -7.98 -19.84
N GLY A 93 3.97 -7.45 -19.15
CA GLY A 93 3.83 -6.32 -18.23
C GLY A 93 4.52 -6.54 -16.87
N GLU A 94 4.27 -5.64 -15.94
CA GLU A 94 4.82 -5.71 -14.59
C GLU A 94 3.91 -6.51 -13.65
N VAL A 95 4.50 -7.41 -12.87
CA VAL A 95 3.79 -8.22 -11.88
C VAL A 95 4.44 -8.01 -10.52
N THR A 96 3.65 -7.62 -9.52
CA THR A 96 4.17 -7.49 -8.15
C THR A 96 3.96 -8.79 -7.39
N ARG A 97 4.97 -9.25 -6.66
CA ARG A 97 4.94 -10.47 -5.85
C ARG A 97 5.49 -10.19 -4.48
N LEU A 98 5.00 -10.92 -3.48
CA LEU A 98 5.64 -10.91 -2.17
C LEU A 98 6.93 -11.75 -2.24
N ALA A 99 8.03 -11.23 -1.70
CA ALA A 99 9.33 -11.87 -1.76
C ALA A 99 9.42 -13.11 -0.85
N HIS A 100 10.12 -14.13 -1.34
CA HIS A 100 10.49 -15.36 -0.60
C HIS A 100 11.49 -14.98 0.51
N GLY A 101 10.99 -14.64 1.69
CA GLY A 101 11.80 -14.09 2.80
C GLY A 101 10.96 -13.39 3.86
N ALA A 102 9.70 -13.08 3.55
CA ALA A 102 8.72 -12.61 4.52
C ALA A 102 8.28 -13.66 5.57
N GLY A 103 8.78 -14.90 5.49
CA GLY A 103 8.23 -16.10 6.17
C GLY A 103 8.00 -15.96 7.68
N GLU A 104 8.96 -15.44 8.45
CA GLU A 104 8.79 -15.32 9.91
C GLU A 104 7.78 -14.23 10.31
N ALA A 105 7.58 -13.22 9.48
CA ALA A 105 6.65 -12.14 9.74
C ALA A 105 5.20 -12.54 9.42
N LEU A 106 5.03 -13.47 8.47
CA LEU A 106 3.75 -13.95 7.94
C LEU A 106 3.07 -15.02 8.79
N GLU A 107 3.83 -15.80 9.57
CA GLU A 107 3.28 -16.81 10.47
C GLU A 107 2.65 -16.21 11.74
N ARG A 108 2.63 -14.88 11.86
CA ARG A 108 2.03 -14.19 13.00
C ARG A 108 0.52 -14.39 13.05
N PRO A 109 -0.03 -14.77 14.21
CA PRO A 109 -1.47 -14.77 14.42
C PRO A 109 -2.06 -13.38 14.14
N GLY A 110 -3.07 -13.31 13.28
CA GLY A 110 -3.73 -12.06 12.90
C GLY A 110 -3.20 -11.40 11.63
N CYS A 111 -2.18 -11.96 10.97
CA CYS A 111 -1.79 -11.48 9.64
C CYS A 111 -2.86 -11.84 8.59
N SER A 112 -3.72 -10.88 8.29
CA SER A 112 -4.92 -11.07 7.44
C SER A 112 -4.61 -11.38 5.97
N ILE A 113 -3.38 -11.11 5.53
CA ILE A 113 -2.93 -11.33 4.14
C ILE A 113 -2.10 -12.62 3.97
N ALA A 114 -1.80 -13.34 5.06
CA ALA A 114 -0.94 -14.54 5.04
C ALA A 114 -1.49 -15.70 4.20
N SER A 115 -2.80 -15.78 3.98
CA SER A 115 -3.43 -16.86 3.22
C SER A 115 -3.31 -16.73 1.69
N ASP A 116 -2.95 -15.55 1.19
CA ASP A 116 -3.11 -15.19 -0.23
C ASP A 116 -1.82 -14.65 -0.87
N LEU A 117 -0.68 -14.97 -0.27
CA LEU A 117 0.66 -14.45 -0.58
C LEU A 117 1.23 -14.93 -1.92
N SER A 118 0.75 -16.06 -2.44
CA SER A 118 1.18 -16.62 -3.72
C SER A 118 0.57 -15.91 -4.93
N ARG A 119 -0.40 -15.01 -4.72
CA ARG A 119 -1.06 -14.27 -5.79
C ARG A 119 -0.14 -13.21 -6.39
N ALA A 120 -0.37 -12.90 -7.66
CA ALA A 120 0.11 -11.68 -8.27
C ALA A 120 -0.61 -10.47 -7.62
N TRP A 121 0.17 -9.47 -7.26
CA TRP A 121 -0.27 -8.19 -6.72
C TRP A 121 -0.15 -7.12 -7.82
N THR A 122 -1.02 -6.13 -7.74
CA THR A 122 -0.91 -4.88 -8.50
C THR A 122 -0.42 -3.78 -7.59
N ALA A 123 0.76 -3.22 -7.86
CA ALA A 123 1.26 -2.05 -7.15
C ALA A 123 0.59 -0.78 -7.69
N LEU A 124 -0.05 -0.02 -6.82
CA LEU A 124 -0.63 1.30 -7.08
C LEU A 124 0.18 2.32 -6.29
N ASP A 125 1.25 2.82 -6.89
CA ASP A 125 2.19 3.73 -6.24
C ASP A 125 1.91 5.19 -6.64
N TYR A 126 1.41 5.97 -5.68
CA TYR A 126 1.08 7.38 -5.81
C TYR A 126 2.15 8.31 -5.21
N SER A 127 3.32 7.79 -4.83
CA SER A 127 4.39 8.54 -4.15
C SER A 127 5.24 9.44 -5.07
N GLY A 128 4.66 9.92 -6.19
CA GLY A 128 5.34 10.61 -7.29
C GLY A 128 6.32 11.70 -6.87
#